data_AF-A0A3L7N726-F1
#
_entry.id   AF-A0A3L7N726-F1
#
_cell.length_a   1.000
_cell.length_b   1.000
_cell.length_c   1.000
_cell.angle_alpha   90.00
_cell.angle_beta   90.00
_cell.angle_gamma   90.00
#
_symmetry.space_group_name_H-M   'P 1'
#
loop_
_entity.id
_entity.type
_entity.pdbx_description
1 polymer ?
#
loop_
_entity_poly.entity_id
_entity_poly.type
_entity_poly.pdbx_seq_one_letter_code
_entity_poly.pdbx_strand_id
1 'polypeptide(L)'
;MSESLAPVLAPMLAVVWMTPLIGAAVAAVLVPLLVALYFLKLRRRATAVPSTLLWKRSVEDVRANTPFQRLRPSVLLFLQLGLLAFVAFALMQPRMDLGLSSGGRSVIIIDASASMSATDLDGAKSRLAIAKEQAKERIDQLFAGG
;
A
#
# COMPACT_ATOMS: atom_id res chain seq x y z
N MET A 1 -18.16 39.46 -3.28
CA MET A 1 -16.83 38.96 -3.70
C MET A 1 -16.50 37.74 -2.85
N SER A 2 -17.09 36.59 -3.19
CA SER A 2 -16.78 35.30 -2.59
C SER A 2 -15.81 34.60 -3.53
N GLU A 3 -14.53 34.94 -3.46
CA GLU A 3 -13.51 34.22 -4.22
C GLU A 3 -13.41 32.80 -3.66
N SER A 4 -13.66 31.84 -4.55
CA SER A 4 -13.69 30.42 -4.24
C SER A 4 -12.31 29.97 -3.73
N LEU A 5 -12.25 29.58 -2.46
CA LEU A 5 -11.12 28.82 -1.87
C LEU A 5 -11.01 27.39 -2.42
N ALA A 6 -11.89 27.01 -3.36
CA ALA A 6 -11.95 25.70 -4.00
C ALA A 6 -10.63 25.22 -4.68
N PRO A 7 -9.85 26.06 -5.40
CA PRO A 7 -8.70 25.57 -6.16
C PRO A 7 -7.51 25.20 -5.28
N VAL A 8 -7.43 25.72 -4.04
CA VAL A 8 -6.35 25.40 -3.10
C VAL A 8 -6.60 24.07 -2.39
N LEU A 9 -7.88 23.73 -2.12
CA LEU A 9 -8.25 22.48 -1.47
C LEU A 9 -8.33 21.29 -2.44
N ALA A 10 -8.53 21.55 -3.73
CA ALA A 10 -8.66 20.52 -4.76
C ALA A 10 -7.45 19.54 -4.84
N PRO A 11 -6.18 19.99 -4.87
CA PRO A 11 -5.04 19.06 -4.92
C PRO A 11 -4.78 18.35 -3.58
N MET A 12 -5.16 18.94 -2.44
CA MET A 12 -5.03 18.27 -1.13
C MET A 12 -5.93 17.02 -1.02
N LEU A 13 -6.99 16.94 -1.82
CA LEU A 13 -7.92 15.81 -1.85
C LEU A 13 -7.65 14.86 -3.03
N ALA A 14 -6.74 15.21 -3.95
CA ALA A 14 -6.41 14.41 -5.12
C ALA A 14 -5.45 13.27 -4.75
N VAL A 15 -5.99 12.19 -4.19
CA VAL A 15 -5.27 10.93 -4.00
C VAL A 15 -5.38 10.11 -5.28
N VAL A 16 -4.24 9.89 -5.94
CA VAL A 16 -4.13 8.99 -7.09
C VAL A 16 -3.68 7.62 -6.57
N TRP A 17 -4.43 6.59 -6.94
CA TRP A 17 -4.17 5.21 -6.55
C TRP A 17 -3.56 4.47 -7.74
N MET A 18 -2.30 4.05 -7.63
CA MET A 18 -1.64 3.33 -8.73
C MET A 18 -2.11 1.87 -8.84
N THR A 19 -2.40 1.22 -7.71
CA THR A 19 -2.80 -0.20 -7.68
C THR A 19 -3.96 -0.48 -6.71
N PRO A 20 -5.10 0.22 -6.85
CA PRO A 20 -6.22 0.07 -5.91
C PRO A 20 -6.79 -1.35 -5.90
N LEU A 21 -6.81 -2.02 -7.06
CA LEU A 21 -7.37 -3.35 -7.23
C LEU A 21 -6.58 -4.42 -6.47
N ILE A 22 -5.24 -4.30 -6.43
CA ILE A 22 -4.36 -5.29 -5.79
C ILE A 22 -4.54 -5.23 -4.27
N GLY A 23 -4.49 -4.02 -3.69
CA GLY A 23 -4.71 -3.88 -2.25
C GLY A 23 -6.12 -4.31 -1.82
N ALA A 24 -7.14 -4.05 -2.66
CA ALA A 24 -8.51 -4.50 -2.40
C ALA A 24 -8.62 -6.04 -2.44
N ALA A 25 -8.02 -6.69 -3.43
CA ALA A 25 -8.02 -8.15 -3.55
C ALA A 25 -7.32 -8.82 -2.35
N VAL A 26 -6.17 -8.29 -1.92
CA VAL A 26 -5.44 -8.81 -0.75
C VAL A 26 -6.27 -8.69 0.53
N ALA A 27 -6.89 -7.53 0.75
CA ALA A 27 -7.78 -7.34 1.90
C ALA A 27 -8.98 -8.30 1.85
N ALA A 28 -9.60 -8.47 0.68
CA ALA A 28 -10.77 -9.33 0.48
C ALA A 28 -10.48 -10.80 0.78
N VAL A 29 -9.23 -11.27 0.62
CA VAL A 29 -8.86 -12.65 0.94
C VAL A 29 -8.40 -12.79 2.38
N LEU A 30 -7.52 -11.91 2.85
CA LEU A 30 -6.87 -12.07 4.14
C LEU A 30 -7.80 -11.76 5.33
N VAL A 31 -8.72 -10.80 5.20
CA VAL A 31 -9.68 -10.47 6.27
C VAL A 31 -10.59 -11.66 6.60
N PRO A 32 -11.35 -12.24 5.65
CA PRO A 32 -12.22 -13.37 5.98
C PRO A 32 -11.43 -14.61 6.38
N LEU A 33 -10.22 -14.83 5.83
CA LEU A 33 -9.36 -15.93 6.25
C LEU A 33 -8.95 -15.80 7.72
N LEU A 34 -8.52 -14.62 8.16
CA LEU A 34 -8.16 -14.36 9.56
C LEU A 34 -9.36 -14.58 10.48
N VAL A 35 -10.54 -14.10 10.08
CA VAL A 35 -11.78 -14.29 10.83
C VAL A 35 -12.15 -15.77 10.92
N ALA A 36 -12.05 -16.52 9.81
CA ALA A 36 -12.31 -17.96 9.79
C ALA A 36 -11.34 -18.74 10.70
N LEU A 37 -10.05 -18.41 10.67
CA LEU A 37 -9.05 -19.00 11.57
C LEU A 37 -9.32 -18.65 13.04
N TYR A 38 -9.83 -17.45 13.32
CA TYR A 38 -10.24 -17.07 14.67
C TYR A 38 -11.43 -17.89 15.17
N PHE A 39 -12.45 -18.11 14.32
CA PHE A 39 -13.59 -18.98 14.64
C PHE A 39 -13.14 -20.42 14.93
N LEU A 40 -12.19 -20.93 14.15
CA LEU A 40 -11.69 -22.30 14.33
C LEU A 40 -10.89 -22.45 15.64
N LYS A 41 -10.36 -21.35 16.19
CA LYS A 41 -9.65 -21.33 17.47
C LYS A 41 -10.62 -21.32 18.65
N LEU A 42 -11.44 -22.37 18.77
CA LEU A 42 -12.32 -22.59 19.92
C LEU A 42 -11.49 -22.99 21.15
N ARG A 43 -11.08 -22.00 21.96
CA ARG A 43 -10.42 -22.26 23.26
C ARG A 43 -11.42 -22.83 24.26
N ARG A 44 -11.56 -24.16 24.28
CA ARG A 44 -12.25 -24.88 25.35
C ARG A 44 -11.38 -24.79 26.61
N ARG A 45 -11.82 -24.02 27.62
CA ARG A 45 -11.15 -23.97 28.91
C ARG A 45 -11.75 -25.06 29.79
N ALA A 46 -10.97 -26.09 30.07
CA ALA A 46 -11.37 -27.12 31.02
C ALA A 46 -11.31 -26.53 32.44
N THR A 47 -12.44 -26.48 33.11
CA THR A 47 -12.52 -26.04 34.51
C THR A 47 -12.66 -27.30 35.37
N ALA A 48 -11.87 -27.41 36.43
CA ALA A 48 -12.00 -28.52 37.38
C ALA A 48 -13.29 -28.33 38.19
N VAL A 49 -14.25 -29.24 38.03
CA VAL A 49 -15.51 -29.23 38.79
C VAL A 49 -15.50 -30.39 39.78
N PRO A 50 -15.88 -30.19 41.06
CA PRO A 50 -15.75 -31.21 42.11
C PRO A 50 -16.61 -32.49 41.93
N SER A 51 -17.59 -32.49 41.02
CA SER A 51 -18.46 -33.64 40.78
C SER A 51 -18.98 -33.67 39.34
N THR A 52 -18.81 -34.80 38.66
CA THR A 52 -19.32 -35.07 37.30
C THR A 52 -20.71 -35.72 37.32
N LEU A 53 -21.24 -36.06 38.50
CA LEU A 53 -22.51 -36.79 38.66
C LEU A 53 -23.73 -35.96 38.22
N LEU A 54 -23.69 -34.64 38.43
CA LEU A 54 -24.75 -33.71 37.98
C LEU A 54 -24.64 -33.33 36.50
N TRP A 55 -23.46 -33.49 35.89
CA TRP A 55 -23.22 -33.08 34.50
C TRP A 55 -23.65 -34.13 33.48
N LYS A 56 -23.79 -35.41 33.86
CA LYS A 56 -24.29 -36.48 32.96
C LYS A 56 -25.69 -36.18 32.39
N ARG A 57 -26.51 -35.36 33.07
CA ARG A 57 -27.87 -34.98 32.63
C ARG A 57 -27.93 -33.74 31.72
N SER A 58 -26.84 -32.98 31.60
CA SER A 58 -26.79 -31.76 30.77
C SER A 58 -26.03 -31.94 29.45
N VAL A 59 -25.57 -33.14 29.14
CA VAL A 59 -24.84 -33.44 27.88
C VAL A 59 -25.80 -33.63 26.70
N GLU A 60 -27.10 -33.85 26.93
CA GLU A 60 -28.10 -33.99 25.85
C GLU A 60 -28.49 -32.66 25.19
N ASP A 61 -28.41 -31.52 25.89
CA ASP A 61 -28.74 -30.19 25.34
C ASP A 61 -27.61 -29.53 24.53
N VAL A 62 -26.42 -30.15 24.49
CA VAL A 62 -25.28 -29.63 23.70
C VAL A 62 -25.48 -29.86 22.19
N ARG A 63 -26.56 -30.56 21.79
CA ARG A 63 -26.97 -30.78 20.39
C ARG A 63 -27.81 -29.66 19.78
N ALA A 64 -27.98 -28.51 20.45
CA ALA A 64 -28.56 -27.33 19.82
C ALA A 64 -27.47 -26.30 19.47
N ASN A 65 -26.63 -26.68 18.51
CA ASN A 65 -26.22 -25.86 17.38
C ASN A 65 -26.37 -24.33 17.58
N THR A 66 -25.39 -23.67 18.20
CA THR A 66 -25.12 -22.26 17.89
C THR A 66 -24.01 -22.23 16.85
N PRO A 67 -24.34 -22.31 15.54
CA PRO A 67 -23.34 -22.32 14.46
C PRO A 67 -22.53 -21.01 14.43
N PHE A 68 -23.05 -19.95 15.05
CA PHE A 68 -22.40 -18.66 15.26
C PHE A 68 -22.32 -18.35 16.76
N GLN A 69 -21.47 -19.05 17.52
CA GLN A 69 -21.08 -18.52 18.83
C GLN A 69 -20.55 -17.10 18.64
N ARG A 70 -21.09 -16.13 19.40
CA ARG A 70 -20.68 -14.72 19.36
C ARG A 70 -19.16 -14.64 19.39
N LEU A 71 -18.56 -14.10 18.31
CA LEU A 71 -17.16 -13.70 18.29
C LEU A 71 -16.92 -12.89 19.56
N ARG A 72 -16.10 -13.41 20.49
CA ARG A 72 -15.70 -12.63 21.64
C ARG A 72 -14.72 -11.58 21.13
N PRO A 73 -15.08 -10.29 21.06
CA PRO A 73 -14.15 -9.29 20.57
C PRO A 73 -12.93 -9.29 21.48
N SER A 74 -11.76 -9.65 20.93
CA SER A 74 -10.49 -9.52 21.64
C SER A 74 -9.77 -8.30 21.08
N VAL A 75 -9.13 -7.52 21.95
CA VAL A 75 -8.29 -6.38 21.54
C VAL A 75 -7.24 -6.82 20.52
N LEU A 76 -6.72 -8.04 20.67
CA LEU A 76 -5.76 -8.64 19.74
C LEU A 76 -6.35 -8.84 18.33
N LEU A 77 -7.62 -9.23 18.21
CA LEU A 77 -8.28 -9.39 16.90
C LEU A 77 -8.42 -8.04 16.20
N PHE A 78 -8.82 -6.98 16.92
CA PHE A 78 -8.88 -5.63 16.35
C PHE A 78 -7.50 -5.14 15.92
N LEU A 79 -6.46 -5.42 16.70
CA LEU A 79 -5.09 -5.04 16.37
C LEU A 79 -4.59 -5.75 15.11
N GLN A 80 -4.92 -7.05 14.96
CA GLN A 80 -4.59 -7.83 13.76
C GLN A 80 -5.35 -7.30 12.53
N LEU A 81 -6.64 -6.99 12.66
CA LEU A 81 -7.44 -6.43 11.58
C LEU A 81 -6.92 -5.05 11.15
N GLY A 82 -6.56 -4.21 12.12
CA GLY A 82 -5.97 -2.89 11.87
C GLY A 82 -4.63 -2.99 11.15
N LEU A 83 -3.73 -3.86 11.59
CA LEU A 83 -2.46 -4.10 10.91
C LEU A 83 -2.67 -4.56 9.47
N LEU A 84 -3.61 -5.49 9.26
CA LEU A 84 -3.93 -6.01 7.93
C LEU A 84 -4.49 -4.91 7.02
N ALA A 85 -5.35 -4.05 7.56
CA ALA A 85 -5.87 -2.88 6.86
C ALA A 85 -4.76 -1.91 6.49
N PHE A 86 -3.80 -1.64 7.38
CA PHE A 86 -2.63 -0.81 7.07
C PHE A 86 -1.75 -1.41 5.97
N VAL A 87 -1.52 -2.73 5.98
CA VAL A 87 -0.77 -3.41 4.92
C VAL A 87 -1.51 -3.31 3.59
N ALA A 88 -2.81 -3.60 3.58
CA ALA A 88 -3.62 -3.46 2.36
C ALA A 88 -3.62 -2.02 1.83
N PHE A 89 -3.73 -1.03 2.72
CA PHE A 89 -3.68 0.38 2.38
C PHE A 89 -2.31 0.79 1.81
N ALA A 90 -1.22 0.32 2.42
CA ALA A 90 0.14 0.54 1.91
C ALA A 90 0.32 -0.08 0.52
N LEU A 91 -0.24 -1.27 0.29
CA LEU A 91 -0.21 -1.94 -1.02
C LEU A 91 -1.02 -1.20 -2.09
N MET A 92 -2.06 -0.45 -1.73
CA MET A 92 -2.81 0.36 -2.70
C MET A 92 -1.98 1.55 -3.24
N GLN A 93 -0.82 1.84 -2.64
CA GLN A 93 0.09 2.92 -3.01
C GLN A 93 -0.62 4.28 -3.20
N PRO A 94 -1.24 4.85 -2.15
CA PRO A 94 -1.84 6.16 -2.23
C PRO A 94 -0.75 7.20 -2.46
N ARG A 95 -0.77 7.88 -3.62
CA ARG A 95 0.02 9.07 -3.85
C ARG A 95 -0.86 10.29 -3.72
N MET A 96 -0.43 11.22 -2.87
CA MET A 96 -0.97 12.57 -2.83
C MET A 96 -0.12 13.43 -3.77
N ASP A 97 -0.74 13.95 -4.81
CA ASP A 97 -0.08 14.94 -5.67
C ASP A 97 -0.20 16.30 -4.97
N LEU A 98 0.80 16.67 -4.18
CA LEU A 98 0.78 17.89 -3.36
C LEU A 98 0.85 19.19 -4.19
N GLY A 99 0.67 19.14 -5.51
CA GLY A 99 0.84 20.31 -6.39
C GLY A 99 2.27 20.89 -6.37
N LEU A 100 3.18 20.28 -5.61
CA LEU A 100 4.61 20.36 -5.79
C LEU A 100 4.93 19.58 -7.06
N SER A 101 4.48 20.09 -8.21
CA SER A 101 5.28 19.96 -9.42
C SER A 101 6.66 20.41 -8.97
N SER A 102 7.53 19.42 -8.82
CA SER A 102 8.92 19.65 -8.52
C SER A 102 9.39 20.54 -9.65
N GLY A 103 9.44 21.86 -9.39
CA GLY A 103 10.46 22.75 -9.93
C GLY A 103 11.81 22.21 -9.43
N GLY A 104 12.10 20.98 -9.80
CA GLY A 104 13.24 20.22 -9.38
C GLY A 104 14.39 20.84 -10.11
N ARG A 105 15.31 21.42 -9.34
CA ARG A 105 16.59 21.85 -9.87
C ARG A 105 17.27 20.59 -10.45
N SER A 106 17.16 20.43 -11.75
CA SER A 106 17.76 19.32 -12.48
C SER A 106 19.19 19.72 -12.81
N VAL A 107 20.16 19.10 -12.15
CA VAL A 107 21.57 19.31 -12.42
C VAL A 107 22.05 18.19 -13.33
N ILE A 108 22.46 18.53 -14.55
CA ILE A 108 23.08 17.59 -15.48
C ILE A 108 24.59 17.82 -15.41
N ILE A 109 25.34 16.75 -15.12
CA ILE A 109 26.80 16.77 -15.09
C ILE A 109 27.28 15.90 -16.26
N ILE A 110 28.13 16.49 -17.10
CA ILE A 110 28.74 15.80 -18.24
C ILE A 110 30.24 15.66 -17.94
N ASP A 111 30.75 14.43 -18.05
CA ASP A 111 32.19 14.18 -17.94
C ASP A 111 32.93 14.81 -19.14
N ALA A 112 34.04 15.49 -18.87
CA ALA A 112 34.88 16.18 -19.85
C ALA A 112 36.28 15.53 -19.98
N SER A 113 36.41 14.27 -19.54
CA SER A 113 37.65 13.50 -19.65
C SER A 113 38.10 13.28 -21.10
N ALA A 114 39.40 13.01 -21.30
CA ALA A 114 39.98 12.83 -22.64
C ALA A 114 39.33 11.69 -23.45
N SER A 115 38.79 10.66 -22.78
CA SER A 115 38.07 9.56 -23.41
C SER A 115 36.74 9.98 -24.05
N MET A 116 36.19 11.13 -23.65
CA MET A 116 34.98 11.72 -24.23
C MET A 116 35.22 12.37 -25.59
N SER A 117 36.49 12.58 -25.97
CA SER A 117 36.89 13.02 -27.32
C SER A 117 36.94 11.88 -28.34
N ALA A 118 36.78 10.62 -27.92
CA ALA A 118 36.73 9.48 -28.82
C ALA A 118 35.51 9.54 -29.75
N THR A 119 35.67 9.07 -30.98
CA THR A 119 34.65 9.07 -32.05
C THR A 119 34.18 7.67 -32.42
N ASP A 120 34.32 6.70 -31.52
CA ASP A 120 34.10 5.27 -31.80
C ASP A 120 32.64 4.86 -31.97
N LEU A 121 31.68 5.67 -31.51
CA LEU A 121 30.25 5.37 -31.58
C LEU A 121 29.66 5.64 -32.97
N ASP A 122 29.90 6.83 -33.53
CA ASP A 122 29.27 7.29 -34.78
C ASP A 122 30.28 7.70 -35.87
N GLY A 123 31.59 7.54 -35.62
CA GLY A 123 32.67 7.86 -36.56
C GLY A 123 32.89 9.36 -36.85
N ALA A 124 31.84 10.18 -36.74
CA ALA A 124 31.82 11.60 -37.09
C ALA A 124 31.67 12.54 -35.88
N LYS A 125 31.10 12.06 -34.77
CA LYS A 125 30.86 12.85 -33.55
C LYS A 125 31.64 12.27 -32.38
N SER A 126 32.19 13.14 -31.53
CA SER A 126 32.79 12.70 -30.27
C SER A 126 31.71 12.27 -29.29
N ARG A 127 32.03 11.34 -28.38
CA ARG A 127 31.12 10.93 -27.28
C ARG A 127 30.60 12.14 -26.48
N LEU A 128 31.44 13.17 -26.30
CA LEU A 128 31.05 14.45 -25.69
C LEU A 128 29.97 15.19 -26.47
N ALA A 129 30.05 15.21 -27.81
CA ALA A 129 29.05 15.86 -28.65
C ALA A 129 27.70 15.16 -28.53
N ILE A 130 27.69 13.82 -28.51
CA ILE A 130 26.48 13.00 -28.31
C ILE A 130 25.89 13.26 -26.93
N ALA A 131 26.71 13.28 -25.87
CA ALA A 131 26.24 13.56 -24.51
C ALA A 131 25.60 14.96 -24.39
N LYS A 132 26.15 15.97 -25.08
CA LYS A 132 25.56 17.32 -25.13
C LYS A 132 24.22 17.36 -25.88
N GLU A 133 24.08 16.58 -26.94
CA GLU A 133 22.84 16.48 -27.72
C GLU A 133 21.73 15.82 -26.89
N GLN A 134 22.03 14.70 -26.23
CA GLN A 134 21.11 14.03 -25.30
C GLN A 134 20.73 14.91 -24.10
N ALA A 135 21.68 15.68 -23.56
CA ALA A 135 21.41 16.61 -22.48
C ALA A 135 20.43 17.72 -22.91
N LYS A 136 20.58 18.25 -24.14
CA LYS A 136 19.64 19.23 -24.70
C LYS A 136 18.25 18.64 -24.90
N GLU A 137 18.16 17.46 -25.49
CA GLU A 137 16.88 16.78 -25.67
C GLU A 137 16.18 16.54 -24.32
N ARG A 138 16.96 16.15 -23.30
CA ARG A 138 16.43 15.97 -21.94
C ARG A 138 15.96 17.28 -21.32
N ILE A 139 16.68 18.37 -21.54
CA ILE A 139 16.28 19.72 -21.15
C ILE A 139 14.97 20.11 -21.84
N ASP A 140 14.86 19.89 -23.14
CA ASP A 140 13.67 20.22 -23.92
C ASP A 140 12.45 19.41 -23.46
N GLN A 141 12.61 18.12 -23.16
CA GLN A 141 11.54 17.29 -22.57
C GLN A 141 11.09 17.77 -21.19
N LEU A 142 12.03 18.27 -20.37
CA LEU A 142 11.72 18.81 -19.05
C LEU A 142 10.97 20.15 -19.13
N PHE A 143 11.23 20.96 -20.16
CA PHE A 143 10.55 22.26 -20.36
C PHE A 143 9.30 22.18 -21.23
N ALA A 144 9.16 21.19 -22.13
CA ALA A 144 8.01 21.02 -23.01
C ALA A 144 6.81 20.33 -22.35
N GLY A 145 6.99 19.72 -21.18
CA GLY A 145 5.94 19.09 -20.38
C GLY A 145 5.35 19.98 -19.27
N GLY A 146 5.64 21.28 -19.27
CA GLY A 146 5.15 22.27 -18.31
C GLY A 146 3.91 23.02 -18.77
#